data_AF-A0A8J9SDB3-F1
#
_entry.id   AF-A0A8J9SDB3-F1
#
_cell.length_a   1.000
_cell.length_b   1.000
_cell.length_c   1.000
_cell.angle_alpha   90.00
_cell.angle_beta   90.00
_cell.angle_gamma   90.00
#
_symmetry.space_group_name_H-M   'P 1'
#
loop_
_entity.id
_entity.type
_entity.pdbx_description
1 polymer ?
#
loop_
_entity_poly.entity_id
_entity_poly.type
_entity_poly.pdbx_seq_one_letter_code
_entity_poly.pdbx_strand_id
1 'polypeptide(L)' 'MGRAKQTRKFAVTKKLLSPKDTRVRENAVQAQAQAAQKKAREAPRHVEQAVSALFFQYNTQLGPPYHVLVDTNFINFSIR' A
#
# COMPACT_ATOMS: atom_id res chain seq x y z
N MET A 1 -1.23 -63.53 -21.91
CA MET A 1 -1.25 -62.39 -20.95
C MET A 1 -0.18 -61.39 -21.39
N GLY A 2 -0.54 -60.29 -22.05
CA GLY A 2 0.42 -59.33 -22.61
C GLY A 2 1.03 -58.40 -21.56
N ARG A 3 2.35 -58.15 -21.64
CA ARG A 3 3.05 -57.19 -20.77
C ARG A 3 2.57 -55.76 -21.07
N ALA A 4 2.17 -55.02 -20.03
CA ALA A 4 1.83 -53.60 -20.14
C ALA A 4 3.08 -52.78 -20.49
N LYS A 5 3.03 -52.04 -21.60
CA LYS A 5 4.16 -51.26 -22.12
C LYS A 5 4.35 -49.90 -21.42
N GLN A 6 3.38 -49.44 -20.64
CA GLN A 6 3.38 -48.09 -20.04
C GLN A 6 3.24 -48.19 -18.53
N THR A 7 4.24 -47.69 -17.80
CA THR A 7 4.28 -47.66 -16.34
C THR A 7 3.69 -46.35 -15.82
N ARG A 8 2.98 -46.42 -14.68
CA ARG A 8 2.44 -45.22 -14.03
C ARG A 8 3.59 -44.43 -13.41
N LYS A 9 3.58 -43.10 -13.59
CA LYS A 9 4.53 -42.21 -12.92
C LYS A 9 4.18 -42.12 -11.43
N PHE A 10 5.21 -42.13 -10.58
CA PHE A 10 5.06 -41.90 -9.15
C PHE A 10 4.82 -40.40 -8.88
N ALA A 11 4.02 -40.06 -7.86
CA ALA A 11 3.69 -38.69 -7.44
C ALA A 11 3.01 -37.79 -8.51
N VAL A 12 2.11 -38.33 -9.32
CA VAL A 12 1.29 -37.53 -10.24
C VAL A 12 0.27 -36.70 -9.45
N THR A 13 0.35 -35.39 -9.54
CA THR A 13 -0.61 -34.45 -8.92
C THR A 13 -1.57 -33.87 -9.97
N LYS A 14 -2.70 -33.31 -9.52
CA LYS A 14 -3.59 -32.54 -10.39
C LYS A 14 -2.85 -31.29 -10.88
N LYS A 15 -3.03 -30.92 -12.16
CA LYS A 15 -2.48 -29.68 -12.70
C LYS A 15 -3.17 -28.50 -12.02
N LEU A 16 -2.45 -27.78 -11.17
CA LEU A 16 -2.90 -26.56 -10.50
C LEU A 16 -2.33 -25.34 -11.23
N LEU A 17 -3.07 -24.23 -11.18
CA LEU A 17 -2.62 -22.96 -11.74
C LEU A 17 -1.47 -22.40 -10.88
N SER A 18 -0.38 -21.98 -11.51
CA SER A 18 0.76 -21.39 -10.81
C SER A 18 0.45 -19.96 -10.37
N PRO A 19 0.86 -19.53 -9.16
CA PRO A 19 0.76 -18.12 -8.74
C PRO A 19 1.54 -17.16 -9.65
N LYS A 20 2.51 -17.67 -10.42
CA LYS A 20 3.32 -16.90 -11.38
C LYS A 20 2.76 -16.93 -12.81
N ASP A 21 1.61 -17.56 -13.04
CA ASP A 21 0.96 -17.60 -14.36
C ASP A 21 0.58 -16.17 -14.79
N THR A 22 0.85 -15.83 -16.05
CA THR A 22 0.62 -14.49 -16.60
C THR A 22 -0.83 -14.05 -16.44
N ARG A 23 -1.78 -14.98 -16.58
CA ARG A 23 -3.22 -14.73 -16.46
C ARG A 23 -3.61 -14.30 -15.04
N VAL A 24 -2.96 -14.85 -14.01
CA VAL A 24 -3.23 -14.50 -12.60
C VAL A 24 -2.76 -13.06 -12.33
N ARG A 25 -1.60 -12.71 -12.87
CA ARG A 25 -1.01 -11.37 -12.71
C ARG A 25 -1.80 -10.30 -13.44
N GLU A 26 -2.19 -10.57 -14.69
CA GLU A 26 -3.02 -9.65 -15.50
C GLU A 26 -4.37 -9.39 -14.82
N ASN A 27 -5.03 -10.44 -14.31
CA ASN A 27 -6.28 -10.30 -13.58
C ASN A 27 -6.13 -9.47 -12.30
N ALA A 28 -5.02 -9.63 -11.56
CA ALA A 28 -4.76 -8.84 -10.36
C ALA A 28 -4.55 -7.36 -10.68
N VAL A 29 -3.81 -7.04 -11.75
CA VAL A 29 -3.61 -5.66 -12.21
C VAL A 29 -4.93 -5.05 -12.66
N GLN A 30 -5.74 -5.78 -13.42
CA GLN A 30 -7.05 -5.31 -13.87
C GLN A 30 -8.01 -5.09 -12.68
N ALA A 31 -8.01 -5.99 -11.69
CA ALA A 31 -8.82 -5.84 -10.48
C ALA A 31 -8.41 -4.61 -9.66
N GLN A 32 -7.10 -4.34 -9.53
CA GLN A 32 -6.59 -3.14 -8.86
C GLN A 32 -6.97 -1.87 -9.61
N ALA A 33 -6.87 -1.87 -10.95
CA ALA A 33 -7.27 -0.74 -11.77
C ALA A 33 -8.77 -0.44 -11.66
N GLN A 34 -9.62 -1.48 -11.67
CA GLN A 34 -11.06 -1.32 -11.46
C GLN A 34 -11.38 -0.82 -10.04
N ALA A 35 -10.68 -1.31 -9.02
CA ALA A 35 -10.86 -0.84 -7.64
C ALA A 35 -10.43 0.64 -7.49
N ALA A 36 -9.34 1.04 -8.13
CA ALA A 36 -8.89 2.42 -8.15
C ALA A 36 -9.88 3.33 -8.89
N GLN A 37 -10.44 2.89 -10.02
CA GLN A 37 -11.46 3.63 -10.75
C GLN A 37 -12.77 3.77 -9.97
N LYS A 38 -13.22 2.71 -9.28
CA LYS A 38 -14.39 2.79 -8.39
C LYS A 38 -14.14 3.77 -7.23
N LYS A 39 -12.98 3.67 -6.57
CA LYS A 39 -12.58 4.61 -5.52
C LYS A 39 -12.53 6.05 -6.03
N ALA A 40 -12.02 6.29 -7.24
CA ALA A 40 -11.98 7.64 -7.82
C ALA A 40 -13.38 8.17 -8.19
N ARG A 41 -14.28 7.30 -8.65
CA ARG A 41 -15.68 7.65 -8.96
C ARG A 41 -16.51 7.96 -7.72
N GLU A 42 -16.28 7.22 -6.64
CA GLU A 42 -17.01 7.33 -5.38
C GLU A 42 -16.30 8.28 -4.39
N ALA A 43 -15.11 8.76 -4.71
CA ALA A 43 -14.36 9.65 -3.84
C ALA A 43 -15.12 10.98 -3.66
N PRO A 44 -15.51 11.33 -2.43
CA PRO A 44 -16.02 12.66 -2.17
C PRO A 44 -14.90 13.68 -2.45
N ARG A 45 -15.30 14.88 -2.87
CA ARG A 45 -14.34 15.97 -3.06
C ARG A 45 -13.69 16.32 -1.73
N HIS A 46 -12.47 15.84 -1.52
CA HIS A 46 -11.68 16.17 -0.34
C HIS A 46 -10.94 17.49 -0.59
N VAL A 47 -11.48 18.59 -0.05
CA VAL A 47 -10.77 19.86 0.01
C VAL A 47 -10.31 20.04 1.44
N GLU A 48 -9.00 20.16 1.65
CA GLU A 48 -8.46 20.45 2.98
C GLU A 48 -8.94 21.82 3.44
N GLN A 49 -9.51 21.86 4.65
CA GLN A 49 -9.93 23.11 5.26
C GLN A 49 -8.72 23.82 5.86
N ALA A 50 -8.69 25.13 5.76
CA ALA A 50 -7.68 25.94 6.42
C ALA A 50 -7.77 25.76 7.94
N VAL A 51 -6.60 25.69 8.60
CA VAL A 51 -6.52 25.55 10.05
C VAL A 51 -7.04 26.83 10.71
N SER A 52 -7.96 26.70 11.67
CA SER A 52 -8.61 27.84 12.34
C SER A 52 -7.65 28.74 13.13
N ALA A 53 -6.48 28.21 13.51
CA ALA A 53 -5.43 28.93 14.24
C ALA A 53 -4.51 29.79 13.36
N LEU A 54 -4.64 29.71 12.03
CA LEU A 54 -3.79 30.45 11.10
C LEU A 54 -4.46 31.75 10.66
N PHE A 55 -3.83 32.88 10.99
CA PHE A 55 -4.09 34.16 10.33
C PHE A 55 -3.10 34.34 9.19
N PHE A 56 -3.54 34.11 7.95
CA PHE A 56 -2.64 33.91 6.81
C PHE A 56 -1.59 32.82 7.09
N GLN A 57 -0.33 33.20 7.33
CA GLN A 57 0.76 32.29 7.69
C GLN A 57 1.15 32.37 9.18
N TYR A 58 0.53 33.27 9.95
CA TYR A 58 0.81 33.44 11.37
C TYR A 58 -0.03 32.48 12.21
N ASN A 59 0.63 31.64 13.02
CA ASN A 59 -0.04 30.70 13.92
C ASN A 59 -0.27 31.32 15.31
N THR A 60 -1.53 31.61 15.63
CA THR A 60 -1.92 32.24 16.90
C THR A 60 -1.84 31.28 18.10
N GLN A 61 -1.74 29.97 17.88
CA GLN A 61 -1.58 28.98 18.96
C GLN A 61 -0.16 28.89 19.49
N LEU A 62 0.83 29.43 18.77
CA LEU A 62 2.22 29.46 19.24
C LEU A 62 2.40 30.56 20.27
N GLY A 63 2.10 30.24 21.52
CA GLY A 63 2.34 31.09 22.69
C GLY A 63 3.03 30.31 23.82
N PRO A 64 3.57 31.00 24.83
CA PRO A 64 4.10 30.35 26.02
C PRO A 64 3.00 29.64 26.82
N PRO A 65 3.29 28.46 27.43
CA PRO A 65 4.52 27.68 27.28
C PRO A 65 4.60 26.98 25.91
N TYR A 66 5.76 27.05 25.26
CA TYR A 66 5.94 26.46 23.93
C TYR A 66 6.05 24.94 23.97
N HIS A 67 5.39 24.29 23.02
CA HIS A 67 5.56 22.86 22.75
C HIS A 67 6.52 22.67 21.57
N VAL A 68 7.74 22.17 21.87
CA VAL A 68 8.78 21.98 20.86
C VAL A 68 8.96 20.49 20.58
N LEU A 69 8.78 20.09 19.31
CA LEU A 69 9.12 18.74 18.86
C LEU A 69 10.61 18.66 18.58
N VAL A 70 11.28 17.69 19.21
CA VAL A 70 12.73 17.51 19.11
C VAL A 70 13.02 16.20 18.40
N ASP A 71 13.85 16.26 17.36
CA ASP A 71 14.36 15.08 16.65
C ASP A 71 15.75 14.66 17.18
N THR A 72 16.10 13.40 16.96
CA THR A 72 17.42 12.79 17.24
C THR A 72 18.58 13.62 16.71
N ASN A 73 18.48 14.15 15.48
CA ASN A 73 19.51 15.02 14.90
C ASN A 73 19.69 16.32 15.68
N PHE A 74 18.59 16.95 16.12
CA PHE A 74 18.63 18.17 16.91
C PHE A 74 19.34 17.93 18.25
N ILE A 75 19.05 16.81 18.91
CA ILE A 75 19.71 16.41 20.17
C ILE A 75 21.20 16.20 19.94
N ASN A 76 21.58 15.44 18.91
CA ASN A 76 22.98 15.13 18.61
C ASN A 76 23.80 16.39 18.32
N PHE A 77 23.26 17.34 17.55
CA PHE A 77 23.93 18.62 17.25
C PHE A 77 23.92 19.60 18.42
N SER A 78 22.97 19.50 19.35
CA SER A 78 22.90 20.41 20.50
C SER A 78 23.82 19.99 21.65
N ILE A 79 24.16 18.70 21.75
CA ILE A 79 25.02 18.15 22.81
C ILE A 79 26.50 18.11 22.40
N ARG A 80 26.79 17.85 21.12
CA ARG A 80 28.16 17.70 20.61
C ARG A 80 28.82 19.05 20.35
#